data_AF-A0A3B0UN17-F1
#
_entry.id   AF-A0A3B0UN17-F1
#
_cell.length_a   1.000
_cell.length_b   1.000
_cell.length_c   1.000
_cell.angle_alpha   90.00
_cell.angle_beta   90.00
_cell.angle_gamma   90.00
#
_symmetry.space_group_name_H-M   'P 1'
#
loop_
_entity.id
_entity.type
_entity.pdbx_description
1 polymer ?
#
loop_
_entity_poly.entity_id
_entity_poly.type
_entity_poly.pdbx_seq_one_letter_code
_entity_poly.pdbx_strand_id
1 'polypeptide(L)' 'MSLGDALIAATCLIHTLSLLTHNKKDFEWIPNLSVIDPLTETVDDAPESPK' A
#
# COMPACT_ATOMS: atom_id res chain seq x y z
N MET A 1 -8.09 -9.91 7.19
CA MET A 1 -8.61 -8.54 7.42
C MET A 1 -9.32 -8.37 8.76
N SER A 2 -8.84 -7.41 9.55
CA SER A 2 -9.42 -6.86 10.77
C SER A 2 -10.00 -5.45 10.52
N LEU A 3 -10.69 -4.88 11.51
CA LEU A 3 -11.17 -3.49 11.45
C LEU A 3 -10.03 -2.48 11.18
N GLY A 4 -8.84 -2.74 11.73
CA GLY A 4 -7.66 -1.89 11.51
C GLY A 4 -7.24 -1.85 10.04
N ASP A 5 -7.24 -3.01 9.39
CA ASP A 5 -6.88 -3.12 7.97
C ASP A 5 -7.83 -2.30 7.08
N ALA A 6 -9.13 -2.33 7.39
CA ALA A 6 -10.14 -1.55 6.67
C ALA A 6 -9.92 -0.03 6.83
N LEU A 7 -9.56 0.42 8.03
CA LEU A 7 -9.25 1.84 8.29
C LEU A 7 -8.00 2.30 7.54
N ILE A 8 -6.97 1.47 7.50
CA ILE A 8 -5.74 1.76 6.75
C ILE A 8 -6.05 1.86 5.25
N ALA A 9 -6.75 0.85 4.70
CA ALA A 9 -7.14 0.83 3.29
C ALA A 9 -8.00 2.05 2.90
N ALA A 10 -8.98 2.41 3.74
CA ALA A 10 -9.83 3.58 3.52
C ALA A 10 -9.02 4.88 3.55
N THR A 11 -8.05 5.00 4.46
CA THR A 11 -7.17 6.17 4.54
C THR A 11 -6.33 6.30 3.27
N CYS A 12 -5.71 5.21 2.80
CA CYS A 12 -4.95 5.19 1.56
C CYS A 12 -5.83 5.55 0.36
N LEU A 13 -7.07 5.04 0.31
CA LEU A 13 -8.02 5.35 -0.75
C LEU A 13 -8.40 6.84 -0.78
N ILE A 14 -8.74 7.43 0.38
CA ILE A 14 -9.15 8.84 0.50
C ILE A 14 -8.00 9.78 0.15
N HIS A 15 -6.78 9.45 0.57
CA HIS A 15 -5.60 10.28 0.33
C HIS A 15 -4.86 9.95 -0.96
N THR A 16 -5.37 9.00 -1.77
CA THR A 16 -4.72 8.54 -3.02
C THR A 16 -3.27 8.09 -2.79
N LEU A 17 -3.03 7.37 -1.69
CA LEU A 17 -1.73 6.82 -1.32
C LEU A 17 -1.63 5.33 -1.69
N SER A 18 -0.42 4.87 -1.97
CA SER A 18 -0.13 3.44 -2.12
C SER A 18 -0.02 2.76 -0.75
N LEU A 19 -0.75 1.67 -0.57
CA LEU A 19 -0.67 0.81 0.60
C LEU A 19 0.50 -0.16 0.44
N LEU A 20 1.56 0.05 1.23
CA LEU A 20 2.68 -0.88 1.31
C LEU A 20 2.38 -1.98 2.33
N THR A 21 2.26 -3.22 1.89
CA THR A 21 1.98 -4.36 2.76
C THR A 21 2.47 -5.68 2.16
N HIS A 22 3.03 -6.54 3.01
CA HIS A 22 3.37 -7.91 2.59
C HIS A 22 2.12 -8.81 2.49
N ASN A 23 1.02 -8.43 3.15
CA ASN A 23 -0.24 -9.17 3.05
C ASN A 23 -1.13 -8.65 1.90
N LYS A 24 -0.54 -8.42 0.73
CA LYS A 24 -1.18 -7.79 -0.44
C LYS A 24 -2.51 -8.46 -0.81
N LYS A 25 -2.57 -9.80 -0.76
CA LYS A 25 -3.76 -10.61 -1.09
C LYS A 25 -5.01 -10.21 -0.33
N ASP A 26 -4.87 -9.72 0.90
CA ASP A 26 -6.01 -9.28 1.70
C ASP A 26 -6.65 -8.01 1.14
N PHE A 27 -5.91 -7.20 0.36
CA PHE A 27 -6.33 -5.87 -0.10
C PHE A 27 -6.57 -5.78 -1.62
N GLU A 28 -6.15 -6.78 -2.40
CA GLU A 28 -6.26 -6.80 -3.87
C GLU A 28 -7.68 -6.69 -4.41
N TRP A 29 -8.69 -7.10 -3.63
CA TRP A 29 -10.09 -7.03 -4.04
C TRP A 29 -10.68 -5.61 -3.94
N ILE A 30 -9.95 -4.66 -3.32
CA ILE A 30 -10.43 -3.28 -3.13
C ILE A 30 -10.15 -2.47 -4.40
N PRO A 31 -11.18 -2.03 -5.13
CA PRO A 31 -10.99 -1.28 -6.37
C PRO A 31 -10.35 0.08 -6.10
N ASN A 32 -9.47 0.51 -7.01
CA ASN A 32 -8.74 1.79 -6.94
C ASN A 32 -7.77 1.94 -5.76
N LEU A 33 -7.52 0.88 -4.99
CA LEU A 33 -6.46 0.87 -3.98
C LEU A 33 -5.16 0.38 -4.63
N SER A 34 -4.14 1.24 -4.64
CA SER A 34 -2.79 0.85 -5.05
C SER A 34 -2.15 0.06 -3.90
N VAL A 35 -1.89 -1.23 -4.11
CA VAL A 35 -1.28 -2.11 -3.09
C VAL A 35 0.04 -2.64 -3.63
N ILE A 36 1.11 -2.37 -2.89
CA ILE A 36 2.48 -2.73 -3.26
C ILE A 36 3.04 -3.62 -2.14
N ASP A 37 3.58 -4.78 -2.50
CA ASP A 37 4.38 -5.60 -1.59
C ASP A 37 5.86 -5.22 -1.71
N PRO A 38 6.43 -4.45 -0.78
CA PRO A 38 7.80 -3.94 -0.89
C PRO A 38 8.87 -5.03 -0.82
N LEU A 39 8.53 -6.25 -0.39
CA LEU A 39 9.47 -7.36 -0.30
C LEU A 39 9.59 -8.13 -1.62
N THR A 40 8.60 -7.99 -2.50
CA THR A 40 8.54 -8.71 -3.78
C THR A 40 8.57 -7.76 -4.97
N GLU A 41 8.01 -6.56 -4.81
CA GLU A 41 8.01 -5.48 -5.79
C GLU A 41 9.16 -4.53 -5.45
N THR A 42 10.24 -4.60 -6.25
CA THR A 42 11.31 -3.62 -6.20
C THR A 42 10.78 -2.29 -6.71
N VAL A 43 10.27 -1.46 -5.79
CA VAL A 43 10.08 -0.04 -6.07
C VAL A 43 11.46 0.58 -6.25
N ASP A 44 11.87 0.76 -7.51
CA ASP A 44 12.99 1.61 -7.94
C ASP A 44 12.69 3.11 -7.68
N ASP A 45 12.09 3.41 -6.52
CA ASP A 45 11.85 4.77 -6.02
C ASP A 45 12.57 4.90 -4.68
N ALA A 46 13.90 4.84 -4.75
CA ALA A 46 14.71 5.53 -3.75
C ALA A 46 14.71 6.99 -4.18
N PRO A 47 13.96 7.90 -3.54
CA PRO A 47 14.33 9.30 -3.59
C PRO A 47 15.73 9.35 -2.99
N GLU A 48 16.71 9.61 -3.85
CA GLU A 48 18.06 9.97 -3.48
C GLU A 48 17.96 10.91 -2.28
N SER A 49 18.42 10.44 -1.11
CA SER A 49 18.43 11.25 0.10
C SER A 49 19.21 12.52 -0.22
N PRO A 50 18.61 13.72 -0.14
CA PRO A 50 19.39 14.94 -0.28
C PRO A 50 20.32 15.00 0.93
N LYS A 51 21.61 14.88 0.64
CA LYS A 51 22.71 14.97 1.59
C LYS A 51 22.87 16.39 2.11
#